data_AF-A0AAW0IFN2-F1
#
_entry.id   AF-A0AAW0IFN2-F1
#
_cell.length_a   1.000
_cell.length_b   1.000
_cell.length_c   1.000
_cell.angle_alpha   90.00
_cell.angle_beta   90.00
_cell.angle_gamma   90.00
#
_symmetry.space_group_name_H-M   'P 1'
#
loop_
_entity.id
_entity.type
_entity.pdbx_description
1 polymer ?
#
loop_
_entity_poly.entity_id
_entity_poly.type
_entity_poly.pdbx_seq_one_letter_code
_entity_poly.pdbx_strand_id
1 'polypeptide(L)'
;MQEEIFGPILPLVTVRSLDEAINFINQREKPLALYAFSNNSQVVNQMLERTSSGGFGGNDGFLYLTLPAMPLGGVGNSGMGRYHGKFSFDTFSHQRACLLRSPGMEMLNDLRYPPYGPWNQQFISWAMGSQSCTLL
;
A
#
# COMPACT_ATOMS: atom_id res chain seq x y z
N MET A 1 -26.08 3.09 -12.86
CA MET A 1 -24.74 3.30 -12.27
C MET A 1 -23.77 2.29 -12.88
N GLN A 2 -23.60 2.31 -14.21
CA GLN A 2 -22.76 1.36 -14.95
C GLN A 2 -21.43 1.98 -15.43
N GLU A 3 -21.42 3.30 -15.55
CA GLU A 3 -20.27 4.08 -16.01
C GLU A 3 -20.03 5.27 -15.07
N GLU A 4 -18.85 5.87 -15.21
CA GLU A 4 -18.49 7.09 -14.52
C GLU A 4 -19.32 8.27 -15.06
N ILE A 5 -19.90 9.05 -14.15
CA ILE A 5 -20.84 10.12 -14.52
C ILE A 5 -20.13 11.33 -15.13
N PHE A 6 -19.01 11.73 -14.52
CA PHE A 6 -18.18 12.88 -14.92
C PHE A 6 -18.96 14.17 -15.27
N GLY A 7 -20.05 14.43 -14.55
CA GLY A 7 -21.00 15.50 -14.83
C GLY A 7 -21.84 15.88 -13.61
N PRO A 8 -22.71 16.90 -13.71
CA PRO A 8 -23.41 17.51 -12.58
C PRO A 8 -24.64 16.71 -12.12
N ILE A 9 -24.51 15.39 -12.01
CA ILE A 9 -25.57 14.47 -11.57
C ILE A 9 -25.04 13.67 -10.39
N LEU A 10 -25.79 13.66 -9.28
CA LEU A 10 -25.45 12.91 -8.06
C LEU A 10 -26.53 11.88 -7.73
N PRO A 11 -26.40 10.61 -8.17
CA PRO A 11 -27.37 9.57 -7.86
C PRO A 11 -27.32 9.18 -6.39
N LEU A 12 -28.50 8.99 -5.79
CA LEU A 12 -28.64 8.50 -4.43
C LEU A 12 -29.08 7.03 -4.47
N VAL A 13 -28.26 6.14 -3.91
CA VAL A 13 -28.56 4.71 -3.77
C VAL A 13 -28.69 4.41 -2.28
N THR A 14 -29.89 4.08 -1.83
CA THR A 14 -30.15 3.73 -0.43
C THR A 14 -29.78 2.27 -0.17
N VAL A 15 -29.14 2.02 0.95
CA VAL A 15 -28.79 0.69 1.46
C VAL A 15 -29.32 0.54 2.88
N ARG A 16 -29.57 -0.70 3.33
CA ARG A 16 -30.19 -0.99 4.62
C ARG A 16 -29.18 -1.08 5.76
N SER A 17 -27.91 -1.32 5.46
CA SER A 17 -26.85 -1.44 6.46
C SER A 17 -25.48 -1.04 5.91
N LEU A 18 -24.52 -0.88 6.83
CA LEU A 18 -23.11 -0.67 6.50
C LEU A 18 -22.54 -1.84 5.70
N ASP A 19 -22.87 -3.07 6.07
CA ASP A 19 -22.41 -4.27 5.35
C ASP A 19 -22.92 -4.30 3.90
N GLU A 20 -24.17 -3.89 3.67
CA GLU A 20 -24.71 -3.77 2.32
C GLU A 20 -23.98 -2.70 1.51
N ALA A 21 -23.64 -1.56 2.13
CA ALA A 21 -22.83 -0.52 1.50
C ALA A 21 -21.44 -1.04 1.09
N ILE A 22 -20.75 -1.71 2.01
CA ILE A 22 -19.41 -2.28 1.79
C ILE A 22 -19.47 -3.33 0.67
N ASN A 23 -20.45 -4.23 0.71
CA ASN A 23 -20.62 -5.24 -0.33
C ASN A 23 -20.94 -4.61 -1.69
N PHE A 24 -21.77 -3.56 -1.72
CA PHE A 24 -22.07 -2.83 -2.94
C PHE A 24 -20.83 -2.20 -3.55
N ILE A 25 -19.94 -1.61 -2.74
CA ILE A 25 -18.67 -1.03 -3.19
C ILE A 25 -17.74 -2.14 -3.70
N ASN A 26 -17.56 -3.22 -2.93
CA ASN A 26 -16.61 -4.29 -3.24
C ASN A 26 -17.01 -5.16 -4.46
N GLN A 27 -18.28 -5.15 -4.87
CA GLN A 27 -18.74 -5.81 -6.10
C GLN A 27 -18.36 -5.04 -7.38
N ARG A 28 -17.75 -3.87 -7.25
CA ARG A 28 -17.36 -2.99 -8.37
C ARG A 28 -15.85 -2.81 -8.41
N GLU A 29 -15.40 -2.24 -9.51
CA GLU A 29 -14.01 -1.85 -9.65
C GLU A 29 -13.59 -0.84 -8.60
N LYS A 30 -12.34 -0.98 -8.14
CA LYS A 30 -11.79 -0.16 -7.05
C LYS A 30 -11.74 1.31 -7.48
N PRO A 31 -12.43 2.21 -6.76
CA PRO A 31 -12.49 3.61 -7.14
C PRO A 31 -11.20 4.36 -6.79
N LEU A 32 -10.97 5.48 -7.46
CA LEU A 32 -9.86 6.38 -7.11
C LEU A 32 -10.03 6.99 -5.72
N ALA A 33 -11.27 7.31 -5.34
CA ALA A 33 -11.60 7.93 -4.06
C ALA A 33 -12.80 7.26 -3.42
N LEU A 34 -12.76 7.06 -2.11
CA LEU A 34 -13.89 6.65 -1.30
C LEU A 34 -14.09 7.63 -0.14
N TYR A 35 -15.34 8.03 0.09
CA TYR A 35 -15.70 8.96 1.17
C TYR A 35 -16.74 8.33 2.09
N ALA A 36 -16.52 8.44 3.41
CA ALA A 36 -17.45 7.97 4.42
C ALA A 36 -17.78 9.11 5.39
N PHE A 37 -19.07 9.46 5.50
CA PHE A 37 -19.56 10.49 6.39
C PHE A 37 -20.35 9.85 7.54
N SER A 38 -19.88 10.00 8.76
CA SER A 38 -20.50 9.46 9.98
C SER A 38 -19.89 10.10 11.24
N ASN A 39 -20.73 10.39 12.24
CA ASN A 39 -20.29 10.77 13.58
C ASN A 39 -19.82 9.57 14.43
N ASN A 40 -20.14 8.35 13.99
CA ASN A 40 -19.67 7.11 14.60
C ASN A 40 -18.35 6.71 13.92
N SER A 41 -17.24 6.73 14.66
CA SER A 41 -15.91 6.43 14.14
C SER A 41 -15.74 4.96 13.75
N GLN A 42 -16.46 4.05 14.40
CA GLN A 42 -16.45 2.63 14.05
C GLN A 42 -17.02 2.39 12.65
N VAL A 43 -18.02 3.17 12.22
CA VAL A 43 -18.56 3.11 10.85
C VAL A 43 -17.51 3.53 9.83
N VAL A 44 -16.80 4.63 10.08
CA VAL A 44 -15.74 5.13 9.18
C VAL A 44 -14.59 4.14 9.10
N ASN A 45 -14.13 3.62 10.25
CA ASN A 45 -13.04 2.64 10.32
C ASN A 45 -13.41 1.33 9.62
N GLN A 46 -14.62 0.81 9.83
CA GLN A 46 -15.06 -0.40 9.13
C GLN A 46 -15.14 -0.19 7.62
N MET A 47 -15.56 0.98 7.15
CA MET A 47 -15.55 1.29 5.71
C MET A 47 -14.11 1.31 5.16
N LEU A 48 -13.18 1.96 5.87
CA LEU A 48 -11.76 2.02 5.50
C LEU A 48 -11.11 0.63 5.46
N GLU A 49 -11.31 -0.19 6.50
CA GLU A 49 -10.66 -1.48 6.66
C GLU A 49 -11.20 -2.55 5.69
N ARG A 50 -12.48 -2.44 5.31
CA ARG A 50 -13.18 -3.49 4.55
C ARG A 50 -13.38 -3.14 3.07
N THR A 51 -12.79 -2.05 2.59
CA THR A 51 -12.82 -1.65 1.18
C THR A 51 -11.42 -1.30 0.67
N SER A 52 -11.26 -1.15 -0.65
CA SER A 52 -9.99 -0.79 -1.28
C SER A 52 -10.23 0.33 -2.30
N SER A 53 -9.48 1.42 -2.18
CA SER A 53 -9.56 2.61 -3.04
C SER A 53 -8.19 3.29 -3.13
N GLY A 54 -8.03 4.23 -4.07
CA GLY A 54 -6.79 5.01 -4.19
C GLY A 54 -6.56 5.94 -2.98
N GLY A 55 -7.60 6.67 -2.60
CA GLY A 55 -7.62 7.52 -1.41
C GLY A 55 -8.93 7.38 -0.64
N PHE A 56 -8.86 7.52 0.67
CA PHE A 56 -10.02 7.47 1.56
C PHE A 56 -10.16 8.79 2.34
N GLY A 57 -11.37 9.33 2.39
CA GLY A 57 -11.71 10.50 3.21
C GLY A 57 -12.84 10.20 4.19
N GLY A 58 -12.57 10.38 5.49
CA GLY A 58 -13.58 10.33 6.53
C GLY A 58 -14.10 11.73 6.85
N ASN A 59 -15.41 11.94 6.75
CA ASN A 59 -16.07 13.22 7.05
C ASN A 59 -15.61 14.43 6.22
N ASP A 60 -14.87 14.21 5.15
CA ASP A 60 -14.46 15.24 4.20
C ASP A 60 -14.21 14.63 2.82
N GLY A 61 -14.34 15.45 1.78
CA GLY A 61 -14.12 15.09 0.39
C GLY A 61 -13.07 16.00 -0.26
N PHE A 62 -12.32 15.47 -1.23
CA PHE A 62 -11.31 16.21 -2.03
C PHE A 62 -10.12 16.81 -1.29
N LEU A 63 -10.19 17.11 0.01
CA LEU A 63 -9.15 17.86 0.72
C LEU A 63 -7.78 17.17 0.70
N TYR A 64 -7.72 15.83 0.66
CA TYR A 64 -6.45 15.12 0.57
C TYR A 64 -5.65 15.47 -0.70
N LEU A 65 -6.30 15.98 -1.76
CA LEU A 65 -5.65 16.43 -2.99
C LEU A 65 -4.77 17.66 -2.76
N THR A 66 -5.03 18.46 -1.72
CA THR A 66 -4.25 19.66 -1.42
C THR A 66 -3.08 19.38 -0.46
N LEU A 67 -2.95 18.14 0.03
CA LEU A 67 -1.93 17.75 1.00
C LEU A 67 -0.72 17.14 0.29
N PRO A 68 0.40 17.88 0.09
CA PRO A 68 1.57 17.38 -0.64
C PRO A 68 2.27 16.20 0.05
N ALA A 69 1.96 15.98 1.34
CA ALA A 69 2.45 14.85 2.12
C ALA A 69 1.62 13.57 1.93
N MET A 70 0.49 13.63 1.23
CA MET A 70 -0.32 12.45 0.91
C MET A 70 -0.06 12.00 -0.53
N PRO A 71 0.18 10.69 -0.76
CA PRO A 71 0.31 10.16 -2.09
C PRO A 71 -1.04 10.19 -2.80
N LEU A 72 -1.05 10.67 -4.03
CA LEU A 72 -2.22 10.61 -4.91
C LEU A 72 -1.99 9.54 -5.97
N GLY A 73 -2.84 8.52 -6.00
CA GLY A 73 -2.73 7.42 -6.95
C GLY A 73 -3.93 6.49 -6.87
N GLY A 74 -4.15 5.73 -7.94
CA GLY A 74 -5.20 4.71 -8.01
C GLY A 74 -4.71 3.33 -7.59
N VAL A 75 -5.66 2.39 -7.56
CA VAL A 75 -5.39 0.96 -7.36
C VAL A 75 -6.36 0.13 -8.22
N GLY A 76 -5.85 -0.90 -8.89
CA GLY A 76 -6.65 -1.69 -9.82
C GLY A 76 -7.08 -0.84 -11.02
N ASN A 77 -8.36 -0.88 -11.38
CA ASN A 77 -8.84 -0.16 -12.56
C ASN A 77 -8.83 1.38 -12.42
N SER A 78 -8.71 1.91 -11.19
CA SER A 78 -8.50 3.35 -10.99
C SER A 78 -7.07 3.82 -11.23
N GLY A 79 -6.11 2.90 -11.43
CA GLY A 79 -4.74 3.22 -11.82
C GLY A 79 -3.66 2.48 -11.02
N MET A 80 -2.42 2.88 -11.25
CA MET A 80 -1.24 2.37 -10.55
C MET A 80 -0.23 3.49 -10.30
N GLY A 81 0.69 3.25 -9.35
CA GLY A 81 1.65 4.25 -8.93
C GLY A 81 1.02 5.38 -8.13
N ARG A 82 1.82 6.37 -7.75
CA ARG A 82 1.37 7.51 -6.95
C ARG A 82 2.30 8.69 -7.15
N TYR A 83 1.78 9.90 -7.12
CA TYR A 83 2.57 11.13 -7.19
C TYR A 83 2.14 12.07 -6.07
N HIS A 84 2.51 13.36 -6.20
CA HIS A 84 2.32 14.47 -5.28
C HIS A 84 3.51 14.67 -4.32
N GLY A 85 3.95 15.92 -4.15
CA GLY A 85 5.10 16.28 -3.30
C GLY A 85 6.33 15.39 -3.54
N LYS A 86 6.82 14.76 -2.46
CA LYS A 86 7.97 13.83 -2.51
C LYS A 86 7.67 12.59 -3.36
N PHE A 87 6.43 12.12 -3.42
CA PHE A 87 6.07 10.93 -4.19
C PHE A 87 6.22 11.15 -5.70
N SER A 88 6.05 12.40 -6.18
CA SER A 88 6.40 12.74 -7.57
C SER A 88 7.90 12.57 -7.82
N PHE A 89 8.74 13.09 -6.92
CA PHE A 89 10.20 12.94 -7.03
C PHE A 89 10.59 11.46 -7.03
N ASP A 90 10.05 10.67 -6.10
CA ASP A 90 10.32 9.23 -6.03
C ASP A 90 9.86 8.49 -7.30
N THR A 91 8.73 8.86 -7.89
CA THR A 91 8.19 8.23 -9.12
C THR A 91 9.05 8.51 -10.34
N PHE A 92 9.60 9.71 -10.46
CA PHE A 92 10.45 10.10 -11.59
C PHE A 92 11.95 9.92 -11.31
N SER A 93 12.31 9.23 -10.22
CA SER A 93 13.69 8.97 -9.83
C SER A 93 13.99 7.47 -9.78
N HIS A 94 15.19 7.09 -10.21
CA HIS A 94 15.71 5.75 -9.97
C HIS A 94 16.46 5.71 -8.63
N GLN A 95 15.91 5.00 -7.65
CA GLN A 95 16.57 4.77 -6.36
C GLN A 95 17.68 3.73 -6.48
N ARG A 96 18.88 4.19 -6.85
CA ARG A 96 20.05 3.34 -7.08
C ARG A 96 20.63 2.83 -5.75
N ALA A 97 20.56 1.52 -5.52
CA ALA A 97 21.24 0.86 -4.41
C ALA A 97 22.76 0.84 -4.64
N CYS A 98 23.53 1.21 -3.62
CA CYS A 98 24.99 1.22 -3.63
C CYS A 98 25.53 0.56 -2.36
N LEU A 99 26.39 -0.45 -2.52
CA LEU A 99 27.12 -1.08 -1.42
C LEU A 99 28.62 -0.81 -1.60
N LEU A 100 29.20 -0.06 -0.67
CA LEU A 100 30.64 0.16 -0.60
C LEU A 100 31.22 -0.72 0.50
N ARG A 101 32.01 -1.70 0.08
CA ARG A 101 32.66 -2.63 1.00
C ARG A 101 34.10 -2.21 1.23
N SER A 102 34.52 -2.12 2.50
CA SER A 102 35.94 -1.95 2.82
C SER A 102 36.70 -3.26 2.57
N PRO A 103 37.97 -3.19 2.13
CA PRO A 103 38.79 -4.38 1.85
C PRO A 103 39.25 -5.13 3.12
N GLY A 104 38.84 -4.69 4.30
CA GLY A 104 39.22 -5.30 5.58
C GLY A 104 38.33 -6.47 5.99
N MET A 105 38.78 -7.20 7.02
CA MET A 105 38.04 -8.31 7.64
C MET A 105 37.74 -9.47 6.67
N GLU A 106 38.67 -9.72 5.74
CA GLU A 106 38.57 -10.79 4.73
C GLU A 106 38.39 -12.18 5.37
N MET A 107 39.00 -12.42 6.53
CA MET A 107 38.84 -13.66 7.31
C MET A 107 37.38 -13.97 7.69
N LEU A 108 36.53 -12.95 7.84
CA LEU A 108 35.10 -13.17 8.10
C LEU A 108 34.33 -13.63 6.87
N ASN A 109 34.89 -13.47 5.67
CA ASN A 109 34.33 -14.01 4.43
C ASN A 109 34.59 -15.49 4.24
N ASP A 110 35.48 -16.11 5.01
CA ASP A 110 35.78 -17.54 4.86
C ASP A 110 34.53 -18.41 5.00
N LEU A 111 33.54 -17.93 5.78
CA LEU A 111 32.23 -18.56 5.90
C LEU A 111 31.51 -18.70 4.54
N ARG A 112 31.62 -17.70 3.64
CA ARG A 112 30.99 -17.72 2.30
C ARG A 112 31.87 -18.35 1.22
N TYR A 113 33.15 -18.62 1.50
CA TYR A 113 34.09 -19.20 0.54
C TYR A 113 34.10 -20.74 0.59
N PRO A 114 34.31 -21.42 -0.55
CA PRO A 114 34.57 -22.86 -0.58
C PRO A 114 35.94 -23.22 0.07
N PRO A 115 36.12 -24.45 0.60
CA PRO A 115 35.14 -25.55 0.67
C PRO A 115 34.15 -25.40 1.84
N TYR A 116 32.88 -25.71 1.59
CA TYR A 116 31.82 -25.60 2.58
C TYR A 116 31.79 -26.82 3.52
N GLY A 117 32.33 -26.67 4.74
CA GLY A 117 32.24 -27.68 5.78
C GLY A 117 30.82 -27.78 6.40
N PRO A 118 30.51 -28.89 7.11
CA PRO A 118 29.21 -29.07 7.77
C PRO A 118 28.85 -27.92 8.72
N TRP A 119 29.84 -27.37 9.42
CA TRP A 119 29.68 -26.22 10.30
C TRP A 119 29.26 -24.94 9.56
N ASN A 120 29.95 -24.62 8.45
CA ASN A 120 29.66 -23.41 7.66
C ASN A 120 28.24 -23.46 7.07
N GLN A 121 27.83 -24.63 6.57
CA GLN A 121 26.50 -24.85 6.01
C GLN A 121 25.39 -24.76 7.08
N GLN A 122 25.62 -25.36 8.26
CA GLN A 122 24.67 -25.28 9.38
C GLN A 122 24.53 -23.84 9.87
N PHE A 123 25.65 -23.12 10.01
CA PHE A 123 25.63 -21.71 10.44
C PHE A 123 24.93 -20.81 9.42
N ILE A 124 25.25 -20.93 8.13
CA ILE A 124 24.58 -20.17 7.07
C ILE A 124 23.09 -20.49 7.01
N SER A 125 22.71 -21.76 7.13
CA SER A 125 21.29 -22.17 7.14
C SER A 125 20.54 -21.71 8.39
N TRP A 126 21.22 -21.60 9.52
CA TRP A 126 20.66 -21.01 10.73
C TRP A 126 20.53 -19.48 10.62
N ALA A 127 21.57 -18.80 10.14
CA ALA A 127 21.61 -17.34 10.01
C ALA A 127 20.68 -16.80 8.92
N MET A 128 20.54 -17.51 7.80
CA MET A 128 19.57 -17.22 6.74
C MET A 128 18.24 -17.96 6.94
N GLY A 129 18.16 -18.83 7.95
CA GLY A 129 16.96 -19.57 8.30
C GLY A 129 15.92 -18.60 8.82
N SER A 130 14.75 -18.60 8.19
CA SER A 130 13.63 -17.74 8.55
C SER A 130 13.03 -18.15 9.89
N GLN A 131 13.67 -17.81 11.01
CA GLN A 131 12.95 -17.69 12.27
C GLN A 131 12.34 -16.28 12.30
N SER A 132 11.02 -16.25 12.10
CA SER A 132 10.15 -15.07 12.22
C SER A 132 10.22 -14.04 11.10
N CYS A 133 9.59 -14.37 9.96
CA CYS A 133 8.97 -13.34 9.14
C CYS A 133 7.54 -13.76 8.78
N THR A 134 6.71 -13.92 9.81
CA THR A 134 5.26 -13.74 9.68
C THR A 134 5.01 -12.25 9.82
N LEU A 135 5.23 -11.50 8.74
CA LEU A 135 4.67 -10.15 8.63
C LEU A 135 3.19 -10.33 8.27
N LEU A 136 2.34 -9.84 9.18
CA LEU A 136 0.90 -9.62 9.03
C LEU A 136 0.53 -9.01 7.68
#